data_AF-A0A098VRF8-F1
#
_entry.id   AF-A0A098VRF8-F1
#
_cell.length_a   1.000
_cell.length_b   1.000
_cell.length_c   1.000
_cell.angle_alpha   90.00
_cell.angle_beta   90.00
_cell.angle_gamma   90.00
#
_symmetry.space_group_name_H-M   'P 1'
#
loop_
_entity.id
_entity.type
_entity.pdbx_description
1 polymer ?
#
loop_
_entity_poly.entity_id
_entity_poly.type
_entity_poly.pdbx_seq_one_letter_code
_entity_poly.pdbx_strand_id
1 'polypeptide(L)' 'DSKTRLSSLPNLGGSITALAFSKHTDVVYYAIGYDWSKGYENHLPNSKLGVYVHKMAKSAIEPKAQAGIYRKR' A
#
# COMPACT_ATOMS: atom_id res chain seq x y z
N ASP A 1 2.58 15.37 -17.68
CA ASP A 1 2.49 15.12 -16.24
C ASP A 1 2.89 13.68 -15.97
N SER A 2 4.13 13.43 -15.54
CA SER A 2 4.67 12.06 -15.42
C SER A 2 4.52 11.57 -14.00
N LYS A 3 3.40 10.92 -13.69
CA LYS A 3 3.14 10.28 -12.39
C LYS A 3 3.98 9.02 -12.26
N THR A 4 4.99 9.02 -11.38
CA THR A 4 5.80 7.83 -11.10
C THR A 4 5.30 7.15 -9.82
N ARG A 5 5.19 5.81 -9.84
CA ARG A 5 4.79 5.02 -8.67
C ARG A 5 5.97 4.92 -7.69
N LEU A 6 5.74 5.28 -6.43
CA LEU A 6 6.76 5.23 -5.38
C LEU A 6 6.97 3.81 -4.84
N SER A 7 5.88 3.09 -4.54
CA SER A 7 5.91 1.75 -3.96
C SER A 7 4.65 0.94 -4.31
N SER A 8 4.72 -0.38 -4.11
CA SER A 8 3.60 -1.32 -4.19
C SER A 8 3.61 -2.21 -2.96
N LEU A 9 2.44 -2.45 -2.37
CA LEU A 9 2.30 -3.52 -1.37
C LEU A 9 2.41 -4.89 -2.08
N PRO A 10 3.01 -5.90 -1.43
CA PRO A 10 3.02 -7.25 -1.95
C PRO A 10 1.60 -7.82 -2.03
N ASN A 11 1.42 -8.97 -2.69
CA ASN A 11 0.14 -9.66 -2.62
C ASN A 11 -0.12 -10.13 -1.17
N LEU A 12 -1.18 -9.60 -0.56
CA LEU A 12 -1.52 -9.83 0.85
C LEU A 12 -2.46 -11.03 1.07
N GLY A 13 -2.92 -11.69 0.00
CA GLY A 13 -3.81 -12.85 0.05
C GLY A 13 -5.28 -12.50 0.36
N GLY A 14 -5.69 -11.26 0.16
CA GLY A 14 -7.07 -10.79 0.33
C GLY A 14 -7.23 -9.32 -0.06
N SER A 15 -8.47 -8.85 -0.15
CA SER A 15 -8.76 -7.44 -0.45
C SER A 15 -8.40 -6.55 0.73
N ILE A 16 -7.88 -5.36 0.43
CA ILE A 16 -7.69 -4.30 1.43
C ILE A 16 -9.00 -3.54 1.56
N THR A 17 -9.68 -3.68 2.70
CA THR A 17 -10.99 -3.05 2.95
C THR A 17 -10.85 -1.66 3.54
N ALA A 18 -9.77 -1.39 4.27
CA ALA A 18 -9.45 -0.10 4.86
C ALA A 18 -7.93 0.12 4.90
N LEU A 19 -7.52 1.38 4.79
CA LEU A 19 -6.11 1.79 4.80
C LEU A 19 -5.97 3.16 5.50
N ALA A 20 -5.00 3.30 6.39
CA ALA A 20 -4.70 4.56 7.06
C ALA A 20 -3.19 4.73 7.31
N PHE A 21 -2.74 5.98 7.26
CA PHE A 21 -1.37 6.37 7.61
C PHE A 21 -1.32 6.89 9.04
N SER A 22 -0.27 6.52 9.77
CA SER A 22 0.01 7.14 11.06
C SER A 22 0.50 8.58 10.88
N LYS A 23 0.09 9.47 11.79
CA LYS A 23 0.59 10.85 11.82
C LYS A 23 2.02 10.95 12.38
N HIS A 24 2.40 10.01 13.25
CA HIS A 24 3.60 10.13 14.08
C HIS A 24 4.70 9.14 13.72
N THR A 25 4.34 8.02 13.10
CA THR A 25 5.26 6.93 12.80
C THR A 25 5.23 6.61 11.31
N ASP A 26 6.34 6.14 10.75
CA ASP A 26 6.45 5.75 9.33
C ASP A 26 5.77 4.39 9.07
N VAL A 27 4.50 4.26 9.44
CA VAL A 27 3.73 3.02 9.35
C VAL A 27 2.38 3.23 8.68
N VAL A 28 1.96 2.19 7.99
CA VAL A 28 0.65 2.08 7.36
C VAL A 28 -0.14 0.97 8.05
N TYR A 29 -1.34 1.30 8.47
CA TYR A 29 -2.31 0.35 8.98
C TYR A 29 -3.25 -0.04 7.84
N TYR A 30 -3.53 -1.33 7.70
CA TYR A 30 -4.48 -1.82 6.70
C TYR A 30 -5.27 -2.99 7.24
N ALA A 31 -6.53 -3.08 6.81
CA ALA A 31 -7.41 -4.21 7.09
C ALA A 31 -7.50 -5.10 5.85
N ILE A 32 -7.31 -6.41 6.04
CA ILE A 32 -7.61 -7.42 5.04
C ILE A 32 -8.94 -8.06 5.40
N GLY A 33 -9.79 -8.23 4.40
CA GLY A 33 -11.04 -9.00 4.51
C GLY A 33 -11.68 -9.19 3.15
N TYR A 34 -12.85 -9.80 3.14
CA TYR A 34 -13.69 -9.86 1.96
C TYR A 34 -14.51 -8.56 1.84
N ASP A 35 -14.40 -7.89 0.70
CA ASP A 35 -15.04 -6.59 0.41
C ASP A 35 -16.33 -6.73 -0.43
N TRP A 36 -16.85 -7.95 -0.58
CA TRP A 36 -18.02 -8.27 -1.42
C TRP A 36 -17.87 -7.94 -2.91
N SER A 37 -16.67 -7.63 -3.39
CA SER A 37 -16.42 -7.30 -4.80
C SER A 37 -16.84 -8.38 -5.81
N LYS A 38 -17.01 -9.63 -5.36
CA LYS A 38 -17.45 -10.78 -6.17
C LYS A 38 -18.75 -11.42 -5.65
N GLY A 39 -19.56 -10.67 -4.90
CA GLY A 39 -20.85 -11.14 -4.36
C GLY A 39 -20.73 -12.14 -3.20
N TYR A 40 -21.86 -12.56 -2.64
CA TYR A 40 -21.86 -13.37 -1.41
C TYR A 40 -21.25 -14.78 -1.61
N GLU A 41 -21.38 -15.35 -2.81
CA GLU A 41 -20.92 -16.72 -3.14
C GLU A 41 -19.41 -16.91 -2.99
N ASN A 42 -18.64 -15.83 -3.12
CA ASN A 42 -17.18 -15.84 -3.01
C ASN A 42 -16.67 -15.53 -1.59
N HIS A 43 -17.57 -15.36 -0.60
CA HIS A 43 -17.18 -15.21 0.80
C HIS A 43 -16.90 -16.59 1.40
N LEU A 44 -15.62 -16.90 1.64
CA LEU A 44 -15.20 -18.12 2.32
C LEU A 44 -15.14 -17.95 3.85
N PRO A 45 -15.70 -18.88 4.65
CA PRO A 45 -15.71 -18.78 6.12
C PRO A 45 -14.32 -18.67 6.77
N ASN A 46 -13.29 -19.28 6.16
CA ASN A 46 -11.92 -19.27 6.66
C ASN A 46 -11.00 -18.31 5.87
N SER A 47 -11.60 -17.28 5.26
CA SER A 47 -10.83 -16.26 4.54
C SER A 47 -9.99 -15.42 5.51
N LYS A 48 -8.88 -14.88 5.00
CA LYS A 48 -7.97 -14.06 5.80
C LYS A 48 -8.68 -12.77 6.23
N LEU A 49 -8.81 -12.59 7.53
CA LEU A 49 -9.40 -11.40 8.15
C LEU A 49 -8.43 -10.87 9.22
N GLY A 50 -8.17 -9.56 9.20
CA GLY A 50 -7.40 -8.94 10.27
C GLY A 50 -6.85 -7.57 9.92
N VAL A 51 -6.34 -6.89 10.95
CA VAL A 51 -5.66 -5.59 10.83
C VAL A 51 -4.16 -5.81 10.95
N TYR A 52 -3.41 -5.22 10.04
CA TYR A 52 -1.97 -5.41 9.90
C TYR A 52 -1.26 -4.06 9.87
N VAL A 53 0.03 -4.11 10.23
CA VAL A 53 0.92 -2.95 10.24
C VAL A 53 2.06 -3.19 9.25
N HIS A 54 2.27 -2.25 8.33
CA HIS A 54 3.42 -2.23 7.45
C HIS A 54 4.34 -1.07 7.83
N LYS A 55 5.56 -1.38 8.25
CA LYS A 55 6.60 -0.36 8.47
C LYS A 55 7.21 0.04 7.13
N MET A 56 7.22 1.32 6.83
CA MET A 56 7.80 1.84 5.60
C MET A 56 9.23 2.31 5.83
N ALA A 57 10.11 1.99 4.89
CA ALA A 57 11.43 2.61 4.84
C ALA A 57 11.28 4.06 4.36
N LYS A 58 12.01 5.01 4.96
CA LYS A 58 11.98 6.43 4.57
C LYS A 58 12.28 6.65 3.08
N SER A 59 13.23 5.88 2.54
CA SER A 59 13.58 5.93 1.12
C SER A 59 12.44 5.53 0.16
N ALA A 60 11.40 4.83 0.65
CA ALA A 60 10.25 4.42 -0.15
C ALA A 60 9.15 5.50 -0.23
N ILE A 61 9.17 6.49 0.67
CA ILE A 61 8.20 7.60 0.73
C ILE A 61 8.77 8.93 0.25
N GLU A 62 10.10 9.02 0.14
CA GLU A 62 10.75 10.21 -0.39
C GLU A 62 10.50 10.35 -1.90
N PRO A 63 10.14 11.55 -2.39
CA PRO A 63 10.08 11.82 -3.81
C PRO A 63 11.43 11.49 -4.44
N LYS A 64 11.45 10.57 -5.41
CA LYS A 64 12.66 10.36 -6.20
C LYS A 64 12.95 11.67 -6.90
N ALA A 65 14.09 12.29 -6.58
CA ALA A 65 14.57 13.44 -7.32
C ALA A 65 14.55 13.06 -8.80
N GLN A 66 13.71 13.74 -9.57
CA GLN A 66 13.72 13.60 -11.02
C GLN A 66 15.14 13.94 -11.41
N ALA A 67 15.88 12.99 -12.00
CA ALA A 67 17.27 13.18 -12.39
C ALA A 67 17.30 14.34 -13.39
N GLY A 68 17.43 15.55 -12.84
CA GLY A 68 17.55 16.78 -13.58
C GLY A 68 18.84 16.68 -14.34
N ILE A 69 18.70 16.79 -15.65
CA ILE A 69 19.75 17.07 -16.62
C ILE A 69 20.71 18.11 -16.00
N TYR A 70 21.78 17.66 -15.36
CA TYR A 70 22.94 18.48 -15.06
C TYR A 70 24.08 17.96 -15.92
N ARG A 71 23.97 18.22 -17.24
CA ARG A 71 25.11 18.12 -18.15
C ARG A 71 26.04 19.27 -17.78
N LYS A 72 27.22 18.94 -17.23
CA LYS A 72 28.32 19.88 -17.02
C LYS A 72 28.52 20.71 -18.30
N ARG A 73 28.73 22.02 -18.09
CA ARG A 73 29.18 22.98 -19.10
C ARG A 73 30.44 22.50 -19.79
#